data_AF-A0A6S7FRQ5-F1
#
_entry.id   AF-A0A6S7FRQ5-F1
#
_cell.length_a   1.000
_cell.length_b   1.000
_cell.length_c   1.000
_cell.angle_alpha   90.00
_cell.angle_beta   90.00
_cell.angle_gamma   90.00
#
_symmetry.space_group_name_H-M   'P 1'
#
loop_
_entity.id
_entity.type
_entity.pdbx_description
1 polymer ?
#
loop_
_entity_poly.entity_id
_entity_poly.type
_entity_poly.pdbx_seq_one_letter_code
_entity_poly.pdbx_strand_id
1 'polypeptide(L)'
;MADMTSVVNSQSKTTSSQVTCGSAGIPGIPGIPGNPGRDGIPGLRGPAGAKGKPGGRGDDYVDLVKSNWKQCVWKREDSKDTGLIQNCIFNKKYDNTSLRVFYAGSLRSYGSGVYNRWYFTFDGAECTKPATIEGIVCAKSTQIEPYRHRHIEGYCNRVPKGHIRRVLDRQV
;
A
#
# COMPACT_ATOMS: atom_id res chain seq x y z
N MET A 1 -53.31 21.29 -65.38
CA MET A 1 -52.65 21.92 -66.54
C MET A 1 -53.35 23.23 -66.83
N ALA A 2 -52.56 24.19 -67.30
CA ALA A 2 -52.84 25.58 -67.65
C ALA A 2 -54.28 25.84 -68.17
N ASP A 3 -54.99 26.87 -67.70
CA ASP A 3 -54.77 28.32 -67.86
C ASP A 3 -55.36 28.89 -69.16
N MET A 4 -55.95 30.08 -68.98
CA MET A 4 -56.29 31.14 -69.93
C MET A 4 -57.25 30.91 -71.11
N THR A 5 -58.39 31.60 -71.03
CA THR A 5 -58.92 32.55 -72.05
C THR A 5 -59.80 33.58 -71.31
N SER A 6 -59.47 34.88 -71.24
CA SER A 6 -59.63 35.97 -72.22
C SER A 6 -60.96 36.76 -72.13
N VAL A 7 -60.81 38.04 -71.73
CA VAL A 7 -61.51 39.28 -72.16
C VAL A 7 -63.00 39.50 -71.86
N VAL A 8 -63.35 40.59 -71.14
CA VAL A 8 -64.15 41.80 -71.55
C VAL A 8 -64.49 42.67 -70.30
N ASN A 9 -64.20 43.99 -70.29
CA ASN A 9 -65.10 45.16 -70.53
C ASN A 9 -66.35 45.22 -69.61
N SER A 10 -66.93 46.32 -69.12
CA SER A 10 -66.67 47.75 -68.95
C SER A 10 -67.98 48.35 -68.39
N GLN A 11 -67.91 49.48 -67.68
CA GLN A 11 -69.00 50.45 -67.42
C GLN A 11 -70.08 50.17 -66.33
N SER A 12 -69.92 50.93 -65.24
CA SER A 12 -70.91 51.80 -64.55
C SER A 12 -72.43 51.52 -64.66
N LYS A 13 -73.09 51.42 -63.51
CA LYS A 13 -74.22 52.31 -63.12
C LYS A 13 -74.70 52.08 -61.67
N THR A 14 -74.92 53.21 -61.02
CA THR A 14 -75.85 53.57 -59.91
C THR A 14 -77.04 52.61 -59.74
N THR A 15 -77.63 52.37 -58.55
CA THR A 15 -78.33 53.34 -57.67
C THR A 15 -78.87 52.61 -56.43
N SER A 16 -78.91 53.32 -55.27
CA SER A 16 -79.99 53.34 -54.23
C SER A 16 -80.44 52.01 -53.58
N SER A 17 -80.65 51.84 -52.28
CA SER A 17 -80.54 52.60 -51.03
C SER A 17 -80.81 51.58 -49.91
N GLN A 18 -80.18 51.68 -48.74
CA GLN A 18 -80.84 51.40 -47.46
C GLN A 18 -79.94 51.80 -46.28
N VAL A 19 -80.58 52.47 -45.32
CA VAL A 19 -80.02 53.13 -44.13
C VAL A 19 -79.74 52.08 -43.04
N THR A 20 -78.57 52.14 -42.39
CA THR A 20 -78.29 51.42 -41.14
C THR A 20 -77.61 52.31 -40.09
N CYS A 21 -78.08 52.14 -38.86
CA CYS A 21 -77.83 52.89 -37.64
C CYS A 21 -76.34 52.97 -37.23
N GLY A 22 -75.95 54.04 -36.52
CA GLY A 22 -74.56 54.40 -36.21
C GLY A 22 -73.77 53.32 -35.46
N SER A 23 -72.58 53.00 -35.97
CA SER A 23 -71.63 52.10 -35.32
C SER A 23 -70.98 52.76 -34.10
N ALA A 24 -70.96 52.08 -32.96
CA ALA A 24 -70.19 52.50 -31.78
C ALA A 24 -68.70 52.69 -32.13
N GLY A 25 -68.06 53.69 -31.50
CA GLY A 25 -66.64 53.97 -31.71
C GLY A 25 -65.74 52.77 -31.37
N ILE A 26 -64.64 52.62 -32.10
CA ILE A 26 -63.68 51.52 -31.93
C ILE A 26 -63.08 51.61 -30.51
N PRO A 27 -63.05 50.52 -29.72
CA PRO A 27 -62.39 50.52 -28.41
C PRO A 27 -60.93 50.95 -28.52
N GLY A 28 -60.44 51.70 -27.53
CA GLY A 28 -59.04 52.10 -27.46
C GLY A 28 -58.10 50.89 -27.41
N ILE A 29 -56.94 51.02 -28.03
CA ILE A 29 -55.92 49.96 -28.05
C ILE A 29 -55.42 49.73 -26.61
N PRO A 30 -55.33 48.48 -26.12
CA PRO A 30 -54.76 48.20 -24.82
C PRO A 30 -53.35 48.77 -24.67
N GLY A 31 -53.02 49.24 -23.46
CA GLY A 31 -51.68 49.75 -23.16
C GLY A 31 -50.60 48.67 -23.34
N ILE A 32 -49.39 49.09 -23.68
CA ILE A 32 -48.24 48.20 -23.83
C ILE A 32 -47.90 47.61 -22.45
N PRO A 33 -47.68 46.28 -22.33
CA PRO A 33 -47.25 45.66 -21.08
C PRO A 33 -45.96 46.30 -20.55
N GLY A 34 -45.85 46.39 -19.23
CA GLY A 34 -44.64 46.89 -18.58
C GLY A 34 -43.42 46.01 -18.84
N ASN A 35 -42.23 46.60 -18.80
CA ASN A 35 -40.99 45.84 -18.93
C ASN A 35 -40.80 44.87 -17.74
N PRO A 36 -40.14 43.72 -17.95
CA PRO A 36 -39.77 42.82 -16.88
C PRO A 36 -38.97 43.53 -15.78
N GLY A 37 -39.14 43.07 -14.53
CA GLY A 37 -38.33 43.54 -13.41
C GLY A 37 -36.85 43.23 -13.60
N ARG A 38 -35.98 43.97 -12.89
CA ARG A 38 -34.54 43.69 -12.88
C ARG A 38 -34.26 42.39 -12.15
N ASP A 39 -33.19 41.71 -12.56
CA ASP A 39 -32.70 40.51 -11.89
C ASP A 39 -32.35 40.78 -10.42
N GLY A 40 -32.54 39.77 -9.57
CA GLY A 40 -32.16 39.80 -8.17
C GLY A 40 -30.63 39.85 -7.98
N ILE A 41 -30.20 40.36 -6.83
CA ILE A 41 -28.78 40.41 -6.46
C ILE A 41 -28.27 38.97 -6.21
N PRO A 42 -27.07 38.58 -6.68
CA PRO A 42 -26.49 37.27 -6.40
C PRO A 42 -26.39 36.97 -4.90
N GLY A 43 -26.58 35.69 -4.54
CA GLY A 43 -26.47 35.24 -3.15
C GLY A 43 -25.05 35.38 -2.58
N LEU A 44 -24.96 35.52 -1.25
CA LEU A 44 -23.68 35.59 -0.56
C LEU A 44 -22.91 34.26 -0.68
N ARG A 45 -21.57 34.36 -0.71
CA ARG A 45 -20.69 33.18 -0.71
C ARG A 45 -20.91 32.37 0.57
N GLY A 46 -21.01 31.05 0.44
CA GLY A 46 -21.13 30.14 1.58
C GLY A 46 -19.90 30.19 2.51
N PRO A 47 -20.04 29.76 3.77
CA PRO A 47 -18.95 29.75 4.74
C PRO A 47 -17.83 28.77 4.32
N ALA A 48 -16.62 29.01 4.84
CA ALA A 48 -15.50 28.11 4.65
C ALA A 48 -15.79 26.73 5.29
N GLY A 49 -15.29 25.66 4.65
CA GLY A 49 -15.42 24.30 5.17
C GLY A 49 -14.67 24.11 6.49
N ALA A 50 -15.09 23.12 7.29
CA ALA A 50 -14.42 22.78 8.54
C ALA A 50 -12.98 22.32 8.30
N LYS A 51 -12.07 22.69 9.21
CA LYS A 51 -10.68 22.25 9.18
C LYS A 51 -10.61 20.71 9.25
N GLY A 52 -9.73 20.10 8.46
CA GLY A 52 -9.49 18.66 8.51
C GLY A 52 -9.03 18.19 9.89
N LYS A 53 -9.26 16.91 10.19
CA LYS A 53 -8.81 16.30 11.45
C LYS A 53 -7.28 16.29 11.52
N PRO A 54 -6.68 16.46 12.71
CA PRO A 54 -5.24 16.28 12.90
C PRO A 54 -4.79 14.90 12.44
N GLY A 55 -3.57 14.80 11.89
CA GLY A 55 -2.97 13.52 11.52
C GLY A 55 -2.80 12.61 12.75
N GLY A 56 -2.80 11.29 12.51
CA GLY A 56 -2.53 10.31 13.56
C GLY A 56 -1.12 10.50 14.16
N ARG A 57 -0.97 10.11 15.43
CA ARG A 57 0.33 10.08 16.12
C ARG A 57 1.20 9.00 15.47
N GLY A 58 2.47 9.29 15.18
CA GLY A 58 3.42 8.27 14.73
C GLY A 58 3.73 7.31 15.88
N ASP A 59 3.58 6.02 15.65
CA ASP A 59 3.89 5.00 16.65
C ASP A 59 5.39 4.68 16.60
N ASP A 60 6.15 5.17 17.59
CA ASP A 60 7.60 4.91 17.72
C ASP A 60 7.94 3.46 18.14
N TYR A 61 6.92 2.61 18.30
CA TYR A 61 7.09 1.18 18.56
C TYR A 61 6.93 0.42 17.25
N VAL A 62 8.07 0.08 16.61
CA VAL A 62 8.07 -0.92 15.54
C VAL A 62 7.51 -2.19 16.14
N ASP A 63 6.29 -2.57 15.74
CA ASP A 63 5.65 -3.81 16.13
C ASP A 63 6.46 -4.97 15.54
N LEU A 64 7.52 -5.37 16.24
CA LEU A 64 8.39 -6.50 15.87
C LEU A 64 7.57 -7.81 15.78
N VAL A 65 6.36 -7.84 16.33
CA VAL A 65 5.42 -8.98 16.20
C VAL A 65 4.88 -9.09 14.77
N LYS A 66 4.87 -8.00 14.00
CA LYS A 66 4.49 -7.98 12.56
C LYS A 66 5.68 -8.01 11.60
N SER A 67 6.90 -7.94 12.13
CA SER A 67 8.10 -7.98 11.31
C SER A 67 8.37 -9.38 10.76
N ASN A 68 8.86 -9.45 9.52
CA ASN A 68 9.39 -10.68 8.91
C ASN A 68 10.83 -10.98 9.34
N TRP A 69 11.46 -10.11 10.12
CA TRP A 69 12.78 -10.30 10.70
C TRP A 69 12.71 -10.34 12.23
N LYS A 70 13.47 -11.24 12.84
CA LYS A 70 13.67 -11.31 14.29
C LYS A 70 15.15 -11.28 14.60
N GLN A 71 15.53 -10.41 15.54
CA GLN A 71 16.88 -10.40 16.10
C GLN A 71 16.85 -10.91 17.53
N CYS A 72 17.78 -11.80 17.83
CA CYS A 72 18.07 -12.25 19.18
C CYS A 72 19.46 -11.72 19.54
N VAL A 73 19.58 -11.15 20.74
CA VAL A 73 20.82 -10.57 21.27
C VAL A 73 21.07 -11.19 22.63
N TRP A 74 22.32 -11.57 22.88
CA TRP A 74 22.71 -12.26 24.11
C TRP A 74 23.81 -11.50 24.82
N LYS A 75 23.87 -11.67 26.15
CA LYS A 75 24.96 -11.15 26.98
C LYS A 75 26.20 -12.03 26.84
N ARG A 76 27.38 -11.46 27.09
CA ARG A 76 28.70 -11.97 26.70
C ARG A 76 29.25 -13.10 27.60
N GLU A 77 28.40 -13.80 28.36
CA GLU A 77 28.81 -14.81 29.33
C GLU A 77 28.27 -16.17 28.93
N ASP A 78 29.04 -16.93 28.16
CA ASP A 78 28.96 -18.39 28.16
C ASP A 78 30.31 -18.90 27.66
N SER A 79 31.21 -19.22 28.60
CA SER A 79 32.48 -19.94 28.34
C SER A 79 32.24 -21.40 27.92
N LYS A 80 31.13 -21.68 27.22
CA LYS A 80 30.73 -23.03 26.83
C LYS A 80 31.48 -23.42 25.56
N ASP A 81 32.26 -24.48 25.70
CA ASP A 81 33.09 -25.00 24.60
C ASP A 81 32.38 -25.98 23.68
N THR A 82 31.19 -26.50 24.07
CA THR A 82 30.40 -27.45 23.27
C THR A 82 28.88 -27.24 23.50
N GLY A 83 28.06 -27.61 22.52
CA GLY A 83 26.58 -27.61 22.62
C GLY A 83 25.89 -26.29 22.20
N LEU A 84 24.76 -25.99 22.85
CA LEU A 84 23.91 -24.82 22.61
C LEU A 84 24.67 -23.52 22.87
N ILE A 85 25.16 -22.87 21.82
CA ILE A 85 25.84 -21.58 21.97
C ILE A 85 24.80 -20.47 22.11
N GLN A 86 23.84 -20.41 21.19
CA GLN A 86 22.79 -19.39 21.20
C GLN A 86 21.47 -19.91 20.64
N ASN A 87 20.37 -19.66 21.33
CA ASN A 87 19.02 -20.00 20.86
C ASN A 87 18.17 -18.77 20.54
N CYS A 88 17.36 -18.88 19.50
CA CYS A 88 16.39 -17.85 19.10
C CYS A 88 15.08 -18.54 18.75
N ILE A 89 14.07 -18.33 19.59
CA ILE A 89 12.72 -18.91 19.39
C ILE A 89 11.89 -17.92 18.61
N PHE A 90 11.19 -18.33 17.55
CA PHE A 90 10.29 -17.47 16.78
C PHE A 90 9.11 -18.26 16.22
N ASN A 91 8.04 -17.56 15.85
CA ASN A 91 6.90 -18.18 15.18
C ASN A 91 7.03 -18.01 13.66
N LYS A 92 7.26 -19.10 12.94
CA LYS A 92 7.28 -19.12 11.48
C LYS A 92 5.86 -19.15 10.94
N LYS A 93 5.47 -18.12 10.20
CA LYS A 93 4.09 -17.94 9.72
C LYS A 93 3.69 -18.93 8.62
N TYR A 94 4.60 -19.23 7.70
CA TYR A 94 4.33 -20.07 6.53
C TYR A 94 5.39 -21.15 6.37
N ASP A 95 4.96 -22.37 6.06
CA ASP A 95 5.78 -23.54 5.79
C ASP A 95 6.41 -23.52 4.38
N ASN A 96 5.74 -22.89 3.42
CA ASN A 96 6.19 -22.73 2.04
C ASN A 96 7.19 -21.58 1.81
N THR A 97 7.83 -21.06 2.86
CA THR A 97 8.81 -19.97 2.76
C THR A 97 10.17 -20.41 3.30
N SER A 98 11.24 -19.87 2.75
CA SER A 98 12.60 -20.07 3.27
C SER A 98 12.87 -19.20 4.50
N LEU A 99 13.71 -19.67 5.41
CA LEU A 99 14.25 -18.85 6.49
C LEU A 99 15.65 -18.38 6.13
N ARG A 100 15.88 -17.07 6.11
CA ARG A 100 17.23 -16.50 6.12
C ARG A 100 17.71 -16.43 7.56
N VAL A 101 18.87 -16.99 7.84
CA VAL A 101 19.51 -16.91 9.15
C VAL A 101 20.91 -16.34 9.01
N PHE A 102 21.29 -15.54 9.98
CA PHE A 102 22.66 -15.08 10.11
C PHE A 102 23.09 -15.08 11.58
N TYR A 103 24.38 -15.26 11.77
CA TYR A 103 25.09 -15.10 13.02
C TYR A 103 26.25 -14.15 12.78
N ALA A 104 26.38 -13.15 13.65
CA ALA A 104 27.50 -12.24 13.69
C ALA A 104 28.01 -12.22 15.14
N GLY A 105 29.22 -12.74 15.35
CA GLY A 105 29.80 -12.84 16.68
C GLY A 105 31.18 -13.45 16.68
N SER A 106 31.84 -13.45 17.84
CA SER A 106 33.19 -14.00 17.99
C SER A 106 33.12 -15.53 18.08
N LEU A 107 33.84 -16.20 17.19
CA LEU A 107 34.07 -17.65 17.27
C LEU A 107 35.49 -17.89 17.75
N ARG A 108 35.66 -18.87 18.64
CA ARG A 108 36.94 -19.29 19.20
C ARG A 108 37.24 -20.73 18.80
N SER A 109 38.43 -20.96 18.26
CA SER A 109 39.02 -22.30 18.15
C SER A 109 40.24 -22.36 19.06
N TYR A 110 40.37 -23.41 19.86
CA TYR A 110 41.49 -23.62 20.78
C TYR A 110 41.99 -25.06 20.66
N GLY A 111 43.31 -25.24 20.60
CA GLY A 111 43.96 -26.55 20.47
C GLY A 111 44.87 -26.68 19.25
N SER A 112 45.60 -27.78 19.17
CA SER A 112 46.45 -28.15 18.02
C SER A 112 45.77 -29.23 17.20
N GLY A 113 45.61 -29.02 15.89
CA GLY A 113 44.96 -29.99 15.00
C GLY A 113 43.44 -30.09 15.17
N VAL A 114 42.80 -29.04 15.70
CA VAL A 114 41.36 -29.03 15.98
C VAL A 114 40.53 -28.51 14.81
N TYR A 115 39.34 -29.11 14.63
CA TYR A 115 38.38 -28.81 13.57
C TYR A 115 37.04 -28.40 14.18
N ASN A 116 36.89 -27.12 14.48
CA ASN A 116 35.63 -26.63 15.03
C ASN A 116 34.63 -26.32 13.92
N ARG A 117 33.44 -26.91 14.01
CA ARG A 117 32.32 -26.71 13.09
C ARG A 117 31.17 -26.04 13.85
N TRP A 118 30.73 -24.88 13.37
CA TRP A 118 29.54 -24.20 13.86
C TRP A 118 28.44 -24.30 12.82
N TYR A 119 27.26 -24.74 13.20
CA TYR A 119 26.16 -24.96 12.25
C TYR A 119 24.80 -24.62 12.86
N PHE A 120 23.84 -24.33 12.00
CA PHE A 120 22.48 -24.01 12.41
C PHE A 120 21.60 -25.25 12.49
N THR A 121 20.85 -25.36 13.58
CA THR A 121 19.76 -26.32 13.72
C THR A 121 18.43 -25.59 13.94
N PHE A 122 17.35 -26.23 13.48
CA PHE A 122 15.96 -25.80 13.64
C PHE A 122 15.21 -26.94 14.32
N ASP A 123 14.77 -26.72 15.56
CA ASP A 123 14.17 -27.75 16.40
C ASP A 123 15.03 -29.02 16.54
N GLY A 124 16.35 -28.83 16.58
CA GLY A 124 17.34 -29.91 16.69
C GLY A 124 17.73 -30.56 15.36
N ALA A 125 17.05 -30.24 14.25
CA ALA A 125 17.41 -30.73 12.92
C ALA A 125 18.34 -29.76 12.18
N GLU A 126 19.45 -30.26 11.64
CA GLU A 126 20.34 -29.46 10.79
C GLU A 126 19.67 -29.13 9.45
N CYS A 127 19.95 -27.94 8.92
CA CYS A 127 19.45 -27.57 7.60
C CYS A 127 20.07 -28.43 6.50
N THR A 128 19.24 -29.01 5.63
CA THR A 128 19.72 -29.86 4.51
C THR A 128 19.36 -29.31 3.13
N LYS A 129 18.60 -28.21 3.05
CA LYS A 129 18.16 -27.62 1.79
C LYS A 129 18.26 -26.10 1.81
N PRO A 130 18.93 -25.46 0.83
CA PRO A 130 19.63 -26.07 -0.30
C PRO A 130 20.96 -26.76 0.10
N ALA A 131 21.54 -26.39 1.24
CA ALA A 131 22.73 -26.98 1.81
C ALA A 131 22.74 -26.75 3.33
N THR A 132 23.76 -27.27 4.00
CA THR A 132 24.08 -26.93 5.39
C THR A 132 24.45 -25.45 5.51
N ILE A 133 24.22 -24.87 6.68
CA ILE A 133 24.58 -23.47 6.98
C ILE A 133 25.58 -23.50 8.12
N GLU A 134 26.85 -23.36 7.79
CA GLU A 134 27.94 -23.64 8.71
C GLU A 134 29.18 -22.76 8.49
N GLY A 135 30.02 -22.70 9.52
CA GLY A 135 31.36 -22.16 9.47
C GLY A 135 32.34 -23.15 10.08
N ILE A 136 33.48 -23.35 9.43
CA ILE A 136 34.52 -24.28 9.87
C ILE A 136 35.79 -23.48 10.16
N VAL A 137 36.40 -23.72 11.32
CA VAL A 137 37.69 -23.13 11.69
C VAL A 137 38.66 -24.22 12.11
N CYS A 138 39.74 -24.33 11.34
CA CYS A 138 40.85 -25.23 11.64
C CYS A 138 41.94 -24.46 12.38
N ALA A 139 42.42 -24.98 13.51
CA ALA A 139 43.62 -24.47 14.17
C ALA A 139 44.74 -25.51 14.09
N LYS A 140 45.81 -25.17 13.38
CA LYS A 140 46.95 -26.08 13.13
C LYS A 140 47.96 -26.12 14.29
N SER A 141 47.92 -25.13 15.18
CA SER A 141 48.84 -24.98 16.30
C SER A 141 48.14 -24.18 17.40
N THR A 142 48.51 -24.42 18.65
CA THR A 142 48.06 -23.64 19.82
C THR A 142 48.47 -22.17 19.77
N GLN A 143 49.49 -21.82 18.97
CA GLN A 143 49.88 -20.42 18.74
C GLN A 143 48.89 -19.65 17.86
N ILE A 144 48.03 -20.36 17.12
CA ILE A 144 46.99 -19.78 16.28
C ILE A 144 45.67 -20.04 17.00
N GLU A 145 45.31 -19.16 17.93
CA GLU A 145 43.97 -19.09 18.52
C GLU A 145 43.12 -18.08 17.73
N PRO A 146 42.38 -18.51 16.70
CA PRO A 146 41.51 -17.59 15.98
C PRO A 146 40.31 -17.26 16.87
N TYR A 147 40.46 -16.22 17.69
CA TYR A 147 39.38 -15.52 18.38
C TYR A 147 38.98 -14.31 17.54
N ARG A 148 38.06 -14.52 16.61
CA ARG A 148 37.71 -13.47 15.64
C ARG A 148 36.21 -13.41 15.44
N HIS A 149 35.72 -12.19 15.19
CA HIS A 149 34.38 -11.99 14.70
C HIS A 149 34.21 -12.73 13.37
N ARG A 150 33.14 -13.53 13.27
CA ARG A 150 32.77 -14.27 12.07
C ARG A 150 31.31 -14.00 11.75
N HIS A 151 31.04 -14.08 10.45
CA HIS A 151 29.71 -14.00 9.88
C HIS A 151 29.39 -15.37 9.29
N ILE A 152 28.34 -16.02 9.79
CA ILE A 152 27.78 -17.24 9.20
C ILE A 152 26.36 -16.92 8.76
N GLU A 153 26.04 -17.14 7.50
CA GLU A 153 24.76 -16.78 6.92
C GLU A 153 24.30 -17.85 5.93
N GLY A 154 22.99 -18.06 5.85
CA GLY A 154 22.40 -18.90 4.81
C GLY A 154 20.89 -18.88 4.82
N TYR A 155 20.33 -19.70 3.94
CA TYR A 155 18.88 -19.88 3.78
C TYR A 155 18.53 -21.34 4.06
N CYS A 156 17.46 -21.59 4.81
CA CYS A 156 16.94 -22.93 5.03
C CYS A 156 15.52 -23.10 4.50
N ASN A 157 15.36 -24.07 3.62
CA ASN A 157 14.08 -24.47 3.05
C ASN A 157 13.45 -25.59 3.88
N ARG A 158 12.12 -25.72 3.80
CA ARG A 158 11.33 -26.78 4.46
C ARG A 158 11.37 -26.77 5.99
N VAL A 159 11.60 -25.61 6.60
CA VAL A 159 11.35 -25.43 8.03
C VAL A 159 9.83 -25.30 8.23
N PRO A 160 9.17 -26.12 9.06
CA PRO A 160 7.72 -26.08 9.26
C PRO A 160 7.23 -24.73 9.79
N LYS A 161 5.94 -24.44 9.61
CA LYS A 161 5.29 -23.32 10.30
C LYS A 161 5.13 -23.62 11.80
N GLY A 162 5.05 -22.59 12.62
CA GLY A 162 4.84 -22.69 14.06
C GLY A 162 6.02 -22.20 14.89
N HIS A 163 6.07 -22.59 16.15
CA HIS A 163 7.15 -22.23 17.06
C HIS A 163 8.42 -22.99 16.71
N ILE A 164 9.42 -22.27 16.22
CA ILE A 164 10.72 -22.81 15.82
C ILE A 164 11.77 -22.32 16.79
N ARG A 165 12.55 -23.25 17.34
CA ARG A 165 13.77 -22.98 18.08
C ARG A 165 14.96 -23.12 17.13
N ARG A 166 15.51 -21.99 16.70
CA ARG A 166 16.81 -21.99 16.01
C ARG A 166 17.93 -22.00 17.02
N VAL A 167 18.97 -22.77 16.75
CA VAL A 167 20.21 -22.83 17.54
C VAL A 167 21.42 -22.68 16.63
N LEU A 168 22.47 -22.04 17.14
CA LEU A 168 23.84 -22.22 16.62
C LEU A 168 24.56 -23.21 17.55
N ASP A 169 24.93 -24.36 16.99
CA ASP A 169 25.63 -25.44 17.70
C ASP A 169 27.12 -25.43 17.34
N ARG A 170 27.98 -25.92 18.25
CA ARG A 170 29.41 -26.18 17.99
C ARG A 170 29.75 -27.65 18.19
N GLN A 171 30.43 -28.19 17.19
CA GLN A 171 31.09 -29.49 17.21
C GLN A 171 32.62 -29.27 17.16
N VAL A 172 33.37 -30.07 17.91
CA VAL A 172 34.84 -30.03 18.03
C VAL A 172 35.43 -31.30 17.41
#